data_AF-A0A939E8M7-F1
#
_entry.id   AF-A0A939E8M7-F1
#
_cell.length_a   1.000
_cell.length_b   1.000
_cell.length_c   1.000
_cell.angle_alpha   90.00
_cell.angle_beta   90.00
_cell.angle_gamma   90.00
#
_symmetry.space_group_name_H-M   'P 1'
#
loop_
_entity.id
_entity.type
_entity.pdbx_description
1 polymer ?
#
loop_
_entity_poly.entity_id
_entity_poly.type
_entity_poly.pdbx_seq_one_letter_code
_entity_poly.pdbx_strand_id
1 'polypeptide(L)'
;MQQTNQDCADMTVATIWGREAKRAFRNDFSQMVPSTLTYLRTVTAGYLNMEGQRIRNSVQHLDQLLMRAFANEAHSLFNNPGNQKDPQTYYALDTDSDVTRAAKWICKASNSMDENSTAILISVQRCIDTVLNRDLDLRDVATLERIHKGVVGSLPANMDILRPTPIGQNYTGVAGGTYLQEYASRQSRRLRTTIALPPHLAGENHRVRTPGQQQFVFVPQRMPNYNNNWANIGCYLHGAYIRAHGFADGNGRSVRTLFACTLIKSGMGFVAPSRAFETSLCGL
;
A
#
# COMPACT_ATOMS: atom_id res chain seq x y z
N MET A 1 -31.32 -3.27 8.74
CA MET A 1 -31.69 -2.35 7.65
C MET A 1 -30.56 -2.41 6.63
N GLN A 2 -30.81 -2.92 5.42
CA GLN A 2 -29.79 -3.09 4.38
C GLN A 2 -29.52 -1.71 3.75
N GLN A 3 -28.27 -1.24 3.80
CA GLN A 3 -27.85 0.02 3.17
C GLN A 3 -27.83 -0.16 1.65
N THR A 4 -28.32 0.83 0.91
CA THR A 4 -28.36 0.77 -0.56
C THR A 4 -27.06 1.31 -1.15
N ASN A 5 -26.76 0.91 -2.41
CA ASN A 5 -25.61 1.45 -3.14
C ASN A 5 -25.71 2.98 -3.31
N GLN A 6 -26.94 3.53 -3.36
CA GLN A 6 -27.19 4.97 -3.44
C GLN A 6 -26.75 5.69 -2.14
N ASP A 7 -27.04 5.12 -0.96
CA ASP A 7 -26.60 5.69 0.32
C ASP A 7 -25.07 5.77 0.41
N CYS A 8 -24.38 4.80 -0.19
CA CYS A 8 -22.93 4.75 -0.24
C CYS A 8 -22.34 5.73 -1.28
N ALA A 9 -23.03 5.97 -2.39
CA ALA A 9 -22.71 7.00 -3.38
C ALA A 9 -22.82 8.39 -2.76
N ASP A 10 -23.92 8.66 -2.07
CA ASP A 10 -24.20 9.95 -1.46
C ASP A 10 -23.20 10.26 -0.33
N MET A 11 -22.82 9.25 0.47
CA MET A 11 -21.72 9.38 1.44
C MET A 11 -20.36 9.63 0.77
N THR A 12 -20.09 8.95 -0.34
CA THR A 12 -18.83 9.10 -1.10
C THR A 12 -18.71 10.51 -1.68
N VAL A 13 -19.77 10.97 -2.35
CA VAL A 13 -19.88 12.34 -2.88
C VAL A 13 -19.78 13.36 -1.75
N ALA A 14 -20.49 13.17 -0.62
CA ALA A 14 -20.41 14.08 0.52
C ALA A 14 -19.03 14.12 1.19
N THR A 15 -18.30 12.99 1.20
CA THR A 15 -16.93 12.91 1.76
C THR A 15 -15.90 13.58 0.85
N ILE A 16 -16.06 13.43 -0.47
CA ILE A 16 -15.22 14.07 -1.48
C ILE A 16 -15.51 15.58 -1.54
N TRP A 17 -16.78 15.98 -1.66
CA TRP A 17 -17.21 17.39 -1.70
C TRP A 17 -16.97 18.14 -0.39
N GLY A 18 -17.17 17.50 0.77
CA GLY A 18 -16.87 18.12 2.07
C GLY A 18 -15.38 18.44 2.27
N ARG A 19 -14.50 17.87 1.44
CA ARG A 19 -13.05 18.11 1.49
C ARG A 19 -12.53 19.07 0.44
N GLU A 20 -13.11 19.09 -0.76
CA GLU A 20 -12.79 20.11 -1.76
C GLU A 20 -13.35 21.49 -1.34
N ALA A 21 -14.49 21.52 -0.65
CA ALA A 21 -15.11 22.75 -0.18
C ALA A 21 -14.54 23.24 1.18
N LYS A 22 -13.26 23.64 1.19
CA LYS A 22 -12.72 24.58 2.19
C LYS A 22 -13.21 26.03 1.96
N ARG A 23 -14.41 26.21 1.42
CA ARG A 23 -15.12 27.49 1.31
C ARG A 23 -16.59 27.24 1.65
N ALA A 24 -16.97 27.67 2.85
CA ALA A 24 -18.33 27.93 3.34
C ALA A 24 -19.46 27.08 2.74
N PHE A 25 -19.85 25.99 3.41
CA PHE A 25 -21.09 25.30 3.08
C PHE A 25 -22.28 25.93 3.83
N ARG A 26 -23.23 26.47 3.07
CA ARG A 26 -24.65 26.44 3.44
C ARG A 26 -25.22 25.19 2.77
N ASN A 27 -25.52 24.17 3.58
CA ASN A 27 -26.15 22.93 3.17
C ASN A 27 -27.55 23.20 2.59
N ASP A 28 -27.70 23.27 1.26
CA ASP A 28 -29.03 23.32 0.65
C ASP A 28 -29.47 21.90 0.24
N PHE A 29 -30.23 21.28 1.14
CA PHE A 29 -30.87 19.98 0.97
C PHE A 29 -32.35 20.12 0.53
N SER A 30 -32.74 21.25 -0.06
CA SER A 30 -34.15 21.59 -0.36
C SER A 30 -34.89 20.62 -1.29
N GLN A 31 -34.17 19.72 -1.99
CA GLN A 31 -34.77 18.78 -2.93
C GLN A 31 -35.06 17.38 -2.34
N MET A 32 -34.78 17.14 -1.05
CA MET A 32 -34.96 15.83 -0.44
C MET A 32 -36.25 15.72 0.39
N VAL A 33 -36.91 14.56 0.32
CA VAL A 33 -38.18 14.27 1.02
C VAL A 33 -38.00 14.32 2.56
N PRO A 34 -38.93 14.90 3.34
CA PRO A 34 -38.71 15.24 4.76
C PRO A 34 -38.34 14.08 5.70
N SER A 35 -38.86 12.87 5.48
CA SER A 35 -38.55 11.68 6.30
C SER A 35 -37.14 11.13 6.02
N THR A 36 -36.69 11.21 4.77
CA THR A 36 -35.32 10.88 4.33
C THR A 36 -34.32 11.92 4.86
N LEU A 37 -34.75 13.18 5.01
CA LEU A 37 -33.92 14.29 5.47
C LEU A 37 -33.40 14.12 6.90
N THR A 38 -34.23 13.64 7.83
CA THR A 38 -33.86 13.45 9.24
C THR A 38 -32.95 12.23 9.42
N TYR A 39 -33.22 11.15 8.68
CA TYR A 39 -32.35 9.99 8.58
C TYR A 39 -30.97 10.38 8.03
N LEU A 40 -30.92 11.08 6.90
CA LEU A 40 -29.65 11.55 6.30
C LEU A 40 -28.93 12.55 7.23
N ARG A 41 -29.62 13.49 7.87
CA ARG A 41 -28.97 14.45 8.76
C ARG A 41 -28.31 13.82 9.99
N THR A 42 -28.83 12.73 10.51
CA THR A 42 -28.36 12.15 11.78
C THR A 42 -27.44 10.96 11.54
N VAL A 43 -27.85 10.04 10.67
CA VAL A 43 -27.09 8.83 10.35
C VAL A 43 -25.92 9.16 9.43
N THR A 44 -26.14 9.95 8.37
CA THR A 44 -25.04 10.36 7.46
C THR A 44 -24.04 11.27 8.16
N ALA A 45 -24.47 12.16 9.08
CA ALA A 45 -23.52 12.96 9.86
C ALA A 45 -22.62 12.09 10.77
N GLY A 46 -23.18 11.04 11.39
CA GLY A 46 -22.41 10.06 12.15
C GLY A 46 -21.38 9.33 11.28
N TYR A 47 -21.79 8.82 10.13
CA TYR A 47 -20.90 8.15 9.18
C TYR A 47 -19.83 9.09 8.60
N LEU A 48 -20.18 10.32 8.23
CA LEU A 48 -19.23 11.32 7.75
C LEU A 48 -18.22 11.72 8.83
N ASN A 49 -18.64 11.82 10.09
CA ASN A 49 -17.72 12.10 11.19
C ASN A 49 -16.76 10.92 11.41
N MET A 50 -17.27 9.68 11.43
CA MET A 50 -16.43 8.48 11.52
C MET A 50 -15.44 8.40 10.36
N GLU A 51 -15.90 8.61 9.12
CA GLU A 51 -15.06 8.60 7.93
C GLU A 51 -13.99 9.70 8.02
N GLY A 52 -14.40 10.93 8.34
CA GLY A 52 -13.49 12.06 8.53
C GLY A 52 -12.44 11.80 9.61
N GLN A 53 -12.82 11.20 10.74
CA GLN A 53 -11.91 10.81 11.81
C GLN A 53 -10.92 9.73 11.34
N ARG A 54 -11.39 8.69 10.66
CA ARG A 54 -10.53 7.61 10.14
C ARG A 54 -9.57 8.10 9.09
N ILE A 55 -10.00 9.01 8.20
CA ILE A 55 -9.09 9.62 7.25
C ILE A 55 -8.05 10.47 7.97
N ARG A 56 -8.42 11.28 8.98
CA ARG A 56 -7.45 12.06 9.78
C ARG A 56 -6.42 11.17 10.46
N ASN A 57 -6.88 10.12 11.15
CA ASN A 57 -6.00 9.15 11.81
C ASN A 57 -5.08 8.45 10.81
N SER A 58 -5.59 8.18 9.60
CA SER A 58 -4.79 7.55 8.55
C SER A 58 -3.77 8.49 7.94
N VAL A 59 -4.11 9.76 7.72
CA VAL A 59 -3.13 10.78 7.29
C VAL A 59 -1.98 10.88 8.29
N GLN A 60 -2.28 10.96 9.59
CA GLN A 60 -1.26 11.00 10.64
C GLN A 60 -0.34 9.77 10.59
N HIS A 61 -0.90 8.57 10.44
CA HIS A 61 -0.11 7.34 10.29
C HIS A 61 0.75 7.34 9.01
N LEU A 62 0.18 7.78 7.88
CA LEU A 62 0.91 7.89 6.62
C LEU A 62 2.08 8.89 6.73
N ASP A 63 1.90 10.00 7.44
CA ASP A 63 2.98 10.96 7.65
C ASP A 63 4.11 10.37 8.52
N GLN A 64 3.77 9.60 9.56
CA GLN A 64 4.76 8.86 10.35
C GLN A 64 5.49 7.80 9.50
N LEU A 65 4.76 7.09 8.64
CA LEU A 65 5.34 6.11 7.72
C LEU A 65 6.26 6.76 6.69
N LEU A 66 5.94 7.97 6.23
CA LEU A 66 6.80 8.75 5.35
C LEU A 66 8.13 9.10 6.04
N MET A 67 8.08 9.49 7.32
CA MET A 67 9.29 9.73 8.11
C MET A 67 10.13 8.46 8.29
N ARG A 68 9.49 7.30 8.51
CA ARG A 68 10.19 5.99 8.54
C ARG A 68 10.86 5.67 7.21
N ALA A 69 10.20 5.94 6.08
CA ALA A 69 10.79 5.75 4.76
C ALA A 69 12.00 6.68 4.53
N PHE A 70 11.95 7.92 5.00
CA PHE A 70 13.13 8.81 5.02
C PHE A 70 14.25 8.29 5.93
N ALA A 71 13.90 7.60 7.02
CA ALA A 71 14.84 6.94 7.93
C ALA A 71 15.32 5.56 7.47
N ASN A 72 15.10 5.21 6.19
CA ASN A 72 15.53 3.95 5.58
C ASN A 72 14.87 2.69 6.19
N GLU A 73 13.54 2.70 6.36
CA GLU A 73 12.76 1.55 6.86
C GLU A 73 13.10 0.21 6.18
N ALA A 74 13.42 0.21 4.88
CA ALA A 74 13.83 -0.99 4.16
C ALA A 74 15.08 -1.65 4.77
N HIS A 75 16.01 -0.86 5.33
CA HIS A 75 17.16 -1.39 6.04
C HIS A 75 16.74 -2.31 7.20
N SER A 76 15.67 -1.95 7.92
CA SER A 76 15.10 -2.76 9.01
C SER A 76 14.55 -4.09 8.49
N LEU A 77 13.91 -4.09 7.31
CA LEU A 77 13.47 -5.33 6.65
C LEU A 77 14.65 -6.23 6.30
N PHE A 78 15.66 -5.69 5.63
CA PHE A 78 16.77 -6.49 5.10
C PHE A 78 17.77 -6.98 6.16
N ASN A 79 17.95 -6.25 7.26
CA ASN A 79 18.99 -6.57 8.26
C ASN A 79 18.46 -7.22 9.54
N ASN A 80 17.14 -7.35 9.70
CA ASN A 80 16.54 -8.04 10.82
C ASN A 80 15.79 -9.28 10.35
N PRO A 81 16.32 -10.50 10.57
CA PRO A 81 15.64 -11.74 10.21
C PRO A 81 14.23 -11.88 10.82
N GLY A 82 13.95 -11.26 11.98
CA GLY A 82 12.61 -11.26 12.58
C GLY A 82 11.56 -10.47 11.77
N ASN A 83 12.01 -9.58 10.89
CA ASN A 83 11.16 -8.85 9.95
C ASN A 83 10.95 -9.60 8.64
N GLN A 84 11.58 -10.76 8.46
CA GLN A 84 11.53 -11.54 7.23
C GLN A 84 10.74 -12.83 7.45
N LYS A 85 10.12 -13.31 6.38
CA LYS A 85 9.45 -14.60 6.35
C LYS A 85 10.38 -15.63 5.72
N ASP A 86 10.53 -16.78 6.36
CA ASP A 86 11.31 -17.90 5.83
C ASP A 86 10.74 -18.37 4.48
N PRO A 87 11.56 -18.43 3.40
CA PRO A 87 11.20 -18.97 2.08
C PRO A 87 10.38 -20.25 2.10
N GLN A 88 10.71 -21.20 2.97
CA GLN A 88 10.04 -22.49 3.01
C GLN A 88 8.57 -22.37 3.40
N THR A 89 8.22 -21.37 4.23
CA THR A 89 6.85 -21.16 4.72
C THR A 89 5.88 -20.65 3.65
N TYR A 90 6.41 -20.21 2.50
CA TYR A 90 5.64 -19.85 1.31
C TYR A 90 6.11 -20.62 0.07
N TYR A 91 6.73 -21.79 0.25
CA TYR A 91 7.11 -22.73 -0.81
C TYR A 91 8.12 -22.19 -1.84
N ALA A 92 8.89 -21.16 -1.46
CA ALA A 92 9.98 -20.67 -2.29
C ALA A 92 11.19 -21.61 -2.22
N LEU A 93 11.81 -21.84 -3.37
CA LEU A 93 13.04 -22.59 -3.53
C LEU A 93 14.23 -21.65 -3.70
N ASP A 94 15.42 -22.12 -3.36
CA ASP A 94 16.66 -21.34 -3.54
C ASP A 94 16.94 -21.03 -5.02
N THR A 95 16.44 -21.87 -5.93
CA THR A 95 16.55 -21.69 -7.39
C THR A 95 15.47 -20.80 -8.00
N ASP A 96 14.44 -20.41 -7.23
CA ASP A 96 13.39 -19.52 -7.73
C ASP A 96 13.95 -18.11 -7.99
N SER A 97 13.53 -17.51 -9.11
CA SER A 97 13.75 -16.09 -9.37
C SER A 97 12.99 -15.22 -8.36
N ASP A 98 13.42 -13.96 -8.20
CA ASP A 98 12.75 -13.00 -7.32
C ASP A 98 11.26 -12.84 -7.64
N VAL A 99 10.90 -12.82 -8.93
CA VAL A 99 9.50 -12.75 -9.40
C VAL A 99 8.71 -13.98 -8.92
N THR A 100 9.29 -15.17 -9.02
CA THR A 100 8.64 -16.41 -8.56
C THR A 100 8.50 -16.45 -7.05
N ARG A 101 9.55 -16.08 -6.30
CA ARG A 101 9.48 -15.98 -4.83
C ARG A 101 8.41 -15.00 -4.38
N ALA A 102 8.36 -13.82 -5.02
CA ALA A 102 7.34 -12.82 -4.77
C ALA A 102 5.94 -13.35 -5.02
N ALA A 103 5.70 -13.95 -6.18
CA ALA A 103 4.39 -14.48 -6.53
C ALA A 103 3.93 -15.58 -5.56
N LYS A 104 4.81 -16.50 -5.18
CA LYS A 104 4.52 -17.53 -4.18
C LYS A 104 4.15 -16.93 -2.81
N TRP A 105 4.91 -15.94 -2.35
CA TRP A 105 4.58 -15.20 -1.12
C TRP A 105 3.21 -14.51 -1.20
N ILE A 106 2.93 -13.80 -2.30
CA ILE A 106 1.65 -13.10 -2.51
C ILE A 106 0.47 -14.08 -2.50
N CYS A 107 0.58 -15.22 -3.20
CA CYS A 107 -0.44 -16.26 -3.22
C CYS A 107 -0.65 -16.85 -1.82
N LYS A 108 0.43 -17.17 -1.09
CA LYS A 108 0.34 -17.69 0.28
C LYS A 108 -0.28 -16.69 1.25
N ALA A 109 0.14 -15.43 1.20
CA ALA A 109 -0.36 -14.36 2.07
C ALA A 109 -1.81 -13.96 1.76
N SER A 110 -2.31 -14.32 0.58
CA SER A 110 -3.69 -14.06 0.15
C SER A 110 -4.57 -15.32 0.18
N ASN A 111 -4.16 -16.38 0.88
CA ASN A 111 -4.86 -17.68 0.96
C ASN A 111 -5.29 -18.22 -0.41
N SER A 112 -4.46 -18.03 -1.43
CA SER A 112 -4.75 -18.37 -2.83
C SER A 112 -3.99 -19.61 -3.30
N MET A 113 -3.56 -20.48 -2.39
CA MET A 113 -2.72 -21.66 -2.66
C MET A 113 -3.50 -22.98 -2.77
N ASP A 114 -4.83 -22.94 -2.71
CA ASP A 114 -5.71 -24.10 -2.88
C ASP A 114 -6.24 -24.16 -4.33
N GLU A 115 -6.67 -25.34 -4.81
CA GLU A 115 -7.17 -25.82 -6.15
C GLU A 115 -6.99 -24.95 -7.44
N ASN A 116 -7.03 -23.62 -7.38
CA ASN A 116 -6.75 -22.63 -8.44
C ASN A 116 -5.36 -21.95 -8.33
N SER A 117 -4.46 -22.44 -7.48
CA SER A 117 -3.21 -21.79 -7.11
C SER A 117 -2.26 -21.50 -8.27
N THR A 118 -2.20 -22.39 -9.27
CA THR A 118 -1.32 -22.22 -10.43
C THR A 118 -1.73 -21.06 -11.33
N ALA A 119 -3.03 -20.89 -11.58
CA ALA A 119 -3.52 -19.80 -12.43
C ALA A 119 -3.30 -18.42 -11.79
N ILE A 120 -3.52 -18.32 -10.47
CA ILE A 120 -3.26 -17.09 -9.71
C ILE A 120 -1.77 -16.80 -9.66
N LEU A 121 -0.92 -17.80 -9.40
CA LEU A 121 0.53 -17.66 -9.41
C LEU A 121 1.03 -17.09 -10.74
N ILE A 122 0.61 -17.68 -11.87
CA ILE A 122 0.97 -17.20 -13.21
C ILE A 122 0.48 -15.77 -13.45
N SER A 123 -0.73 -15.44 -12.98
CA SER A 123 -1.29 -14.08 -13.11
C SER A 123 -0.48 -13.05 -12.33
N VAL A 124 -0.05 -13.38 -11.11
CA VAL A 124 0.81 -12.51 -10.30
C VAL A 124 2.19 -12.36 -10.93
N GLN A 125 2.84 -13.45 -11.38
CA GLN A 125 4.13 -13.40 -12.07
C GLN A 125 4.06 -12.50 -13.30
N ARG A 126 3.07 -12.74 -14.19
CA ARG A 126 2.85 -11.95 -15.40
C ARG A 126 2.59 -10.48 -15.07
N CYS A 127 1.87 -10.19 -13.99
CA CYS A 127 1.60 -8.82 -13.56
C CYS A 127 2.90 -8.11 -13.14
N ILE A 128 3.73 -8.75 -12.31
CA ILE A 128 5.03 -8.23 -11.89
C ILE A 128 5.91 -7.96 -13.13
N ASP A 129 6.04 -8.95 -14.02
CA ASP A 129 6.83 -8.81 -15.25
C ASP A 129 6.31 -7.66 -16.13
N THR A 130 4.99 -7.54 -16.29
CA THR A 130 4.39 -6.47 -17.10
C THR A 130 4.69 -5.09 -16.52
N VAL A 131 4.56 -4.94 -15.20
CA VAL A 131 4.80 -3.68 -14.50
C VAL A 131 6.27 -3.26 -14.60
N LEU A 132 7.19 -4.21 -14.39
CA LEU A 132 8.63 -3.96 -14.42
C LEU A 132 9.14 -3.75 -15.85
N ASN A 133 8.76 -4.59 -16.82
CA ASN A 133 9.23 -4.50 -18.21
C ASN A 133 8.72 -3.25 -18.94
N ARG A 134 7.55 -2.72 -18.54
CA ARG A 134 7.01 -1.46 -19.06
C ARG A 134 7.49 -0.24 -18.30
N ASP A 135 8.35 -0.42 -17.31
CA ASP A 135 8.87 0.62 -16.42
C ASP A 135 7.79 1.56 -15.87
N LEU A 136 6.66 0.98 -15.40
CA LEU A 136 5.57 1.80 -14.86
C LEU A 136 6.03 2.56 -13.60
N ASP A 137 5.49 3.77 -13.38
CA ASP A 137 5.73 4.51 -12.14
C ASP A 137 4.94 3.84 -11.01
N LEU A 138 5.66 3.15 -10.12
CA LEU A 138 5.07 2.42 -8.99
C LEU A 138 4.46 3.35 -7.93
N ARG A 139 4.69 4.67 -8.02
CA ARG A 139 4.08 5.68 -7.15
C ARG A 139 2.73 6.15 -7.67
N ASP A 140 2.37 5.82 -8.91
CA ASP A 140 1.12 6.23 -9.52
C ASP A 140 -0.03 5.31 -9.09
N VAL A 141 -1.18 5.90 -8.73
CA VAL A 141 -2.38 5.13 -8.36
C VAL A 141 -2.88 4.32 -9.55
N ALA A 142 -2.76 4.85 -10.76
CA ALA A 142 -3.12 4.12 -11.99
C ALA A 142 -2.30 2.82 -12.15
N THR A 143 -1.06 2.77 -11.65
CA THR A 143 -0.27 1.53 -11.62
C THR A 143 -0.83 0.53 -10.62
N LEU A 144 -1.25 0.99 -9.43
CA LEU A 144 -1.90 0.14 -8.44
C LEU A 144 -3.23 -0.43 -8.96
N GLU A 145 -4.03 0.37 -9.67
CA GLU A 145 -5.28 -0.08 -10.30
C GLU A 145 -5.03 -1.11 -11.41
N ARG A 146 -4.00 -0.91 -12.24
CA ARG A 146 -3.58 -1.89 -13.24
C ARG A 146 -3.15 -3.19 -12.61
N ILE A 147 -2.42 -3.13 -11.49
CA ILE A 147 -2.03 -4.31 -10.71
C ILE A 147 -3.27 -5.01 -10.17
N HIS A 148 -4.19 -4.28 -9.54
CA HIS A 148 -5.44 -4.83 -9.01
C HIS A 148 -6.22 -5.58 -10.08
N LYS A 149 -6.46 -4.96 -11.24
CA LYS A 149 -7.11 -5.60 -12.38
C LYS A 149 -6.36 -6.86 -12.85
N GLY A 150 -5.04 -6.85 -12.83
CA GLY A 150 -4.19 -7.98 -13.26
C GLY A 150 -4.19 -9.17 -12.30
N VAL A 151 -4.29 -8.94 -10.97
CA VAL A 151 -4.15 -10.01 -9.97
C VAL A 151 -5.44 -10.38 -9.25
N VAL A 152 -6.47 -9.53 -9.31
CA VAL A 152 -7.79 -9.75 -8.71
C VAL A 152 -8.85 -10.04 -9.79
N GLY A 153 -8.66 -9.52 -11.00
CA GLY A 153 -9.57 -9.71 -12.13
C GLY A 153 -10.53 -8.54 -12.32
N SER A 154 -11.60 -8.77 -13.09
CA SER A 154 -12.56 -7.75 -13.57
C SER A 154 -13.56 -7.26 -12.52
N LEU A 155 -13.34 -7.52 -11.23
CA LEU A 155 -14.14 -6.83 -10.20
C LEU A 155 -13.88 -5.33 -10.35
N PRO A 156 -14.92 -4.50 -10.51
CA PRO A 156 -14.73 -3.09 -10.83
C PRO A 156 -13.83 -2.46 -9.76
N ALA A 157 -12.67 -1.98 -10.21
CA ALA A 157 -11.82 -1.13 -9.41
C ALA A 157 -12.62 0.13 -9.10
N ASN A 158 -13.09 0.21 -7.86
CA ASN A 158 -13.54 1.42 -7.17
C ASN A 158 -14.86 2.11 -7.62
N MET A 159 -15.31 2.03 -8.87
CA MET A 159 -16.44 2.90 -9.29
C MET A 159 -17.85 2.35 -9.02
N ASP A 160 -18.07 1.04 -9.12
CA ASP A 160 -19.44 0.49 -9.06
C ASP A 160 -19.80 -0.15 -7.71
N ILE A 161 -18.80 -0.42 -6.85
CA ILE A 161 -18.99 -1.06 -5.53
C ILE A 161 -18.66 -0.03 -4.45
N LEU A 162 -19.66 0.78 -4.13
CA LEU A 162 -19.57 1.76 -3.07
C LEU A 162 -19.70 1.03 -1.73
N ARG A 163 -18.61 1.00 -0.94
CA ARG A 163 -18.61 0.43 0.41
C ARG A 163 -18.70 1.54 1.45
N PRO A 164 -19.66 1.48 2.40
CA PRO A 164 -19.75 2.45 3.48
C PRO A 164 -18.60 2.27 4.48
N THR A 165 -18.39 3.29 5.32
CA THR A 165 -17.46 3.23 6.45
C THR A 165 -17.86 2.11 7.41
N PRO A 166 -17.05 1.04 7.57
CA PRO A 166 -17.49 -0.12 8.33
C PRO A 166 -17.46 0.13 9.83
N ILE A 167 -18.57 -0.07 10.54
CA ILE A 167 -18.62 0.09 12.00
C ILE A 167 -17.68 -0.93 12.67
N GLY A 168 -16.93 -0.49 13.68
CA GLY A 168 -16.00 -1.33 14.46
C GLY A 168 -14.66 -1.64 13.79
N GLN A 169 -14.43 -1.15 12.57
CA GLN A 169 -13.16 -1.31 11.85
C GLN A 169 -12.36 0.01 11.84
N ASN A 170 -11.03 -0.08 11.75
CA ASN A 170 -10.15 1.10 11.79
C ASN A 170 -9.80 1.69 10.42
N TYR A 171 -10.43 1.21 9.33
CA TYR A 171 -10.21 1.69 7.97
C TYR A 171 -11.46 2.37 7.39
N THR A 172 -11.28 3.17 6.35
CA THR A 172 -12.30 4.03 5.73
C THR A 172 -13.25 3.25 4.80
N GLY A 173 -14.34 3.90 4.38
CA GLY A 173 -15.09 3.48 3.20
C GLY A 173 -14.23 3.52 1.93
N VAL A 174 -14.78 3.07 0.79
CA VAL A 174 -14.06 3.10 -0.50
C VAL A 174 -13.65 4.52 -0.86
N ALA A 175 -14.52 5.51 -0.65
CA ALA A 175 -14.23 6.93 -0.89
C ALA A 175 -13.01 7.47 -0.13
N GLY A 176 -13.01 7.32 1.20
CA GLY A 176 -11.87 7.73 2.02
C GLY A 176 -10.61 6.94 1.66
N GLY A 177 -10.77 5.68 1.25
CA GLY A 177 -9.67 4.85 0.80
C GLY A 177 -9.06 5.31 -0.53
N THR A 178 -9.86 5.63 -1.54
CA THR A 178 -9.39 6.22 -2.81
C THR A 178 -8.69 7.56 -2.57
N TYR A 179 -9.26 8.42 -1.71
CA TYR A 179 -8.57 9.64 -1.29
C TYR A 179 -7.20 9.35 -0.66
N LEU A 180 -7.13 8.36 0.24
CA LEU A 180 -5.89 8.00 0.93
C LEU A 180 -4.86 7.39 -0.02
N GLN A 181 -5.30 6.65 -1.06
CA GLN A 181 -4.42 6.16 -2.12
C GLN A 181 -3.81 7.32 -2.92
N GLU A 182 -4.61 8.32 -3.30
CA GLU A 182 -4.12 9.52 -3.97
C GLU A 182 -3.21 10.38 -3.08
N TYR A 183 -3.53 10.49 -1.79
CA TYR A 183 -2.67 11.13 -0.81
C TYR A 183 -1.31 10.42 -0.72
N ALA A 184 -1.31 9.09 -0.57
CA ALA A 184 -0.10 8.29 -0.49
C ALA A 184 0.76 8.37 -1.76
N SER A 185 0.14 8.26 -2.94
CA SER A 185 0.81 8.46 -4.23
C SER A 185 1.56 9.79 -4.26
N ARG A 186 0.89 10.90 -3.93
CA ARG A 186 1.52 12.23 -3.88
C ARG A 186 2.65 12.33 -2.87
N GLN A 187 2.47 11.80 -1.66
CA GLN A 187 3.52 11.83 -0.64
C GLN A 187 4.74 10.99 -1.04
N SER A 188 4.54 9.82 -1.66
CA SER A 188 5.63 8.95 -2.09
C SER A 188 6.55 9.61 -3.13
N ARG A 189 6.03 10.56 -3.92
CA ARG A 189 6.83 11.36 -4.88
C ARG A 189 7.82 12.31 -4.21
N ARG A 190 7.65 12.58 -2.90
CA ARG A 190 8.63 13.34 -2.10
C ARG A 190 9.87 12.51 -1.76
N LEU A 191 9.76 11.18 -1.79
CA LEU A 191 10.90 10.29 -1.67
C LEU A 191 11.64 10.27 -3.00
N ARG A 192 12.93 10.60 -2.97
CA ARG A 192 13.80 10.46 -4.15
C ARG A 192 13.91 8.98 -4.48
N THR A 193 14.01 8.64 -5.77
CA THR A 193 14.24 7.24 -6.19
C THR A 193 15.66 6.78 -5.91
N THR A 194 16.56 7.72 -5.58
CA THR A 194 17.94 7.46 -5.19
C THR A 194 18.24 8.02 -3.80
N ILE A 195 19.04 7.29 -3.02
CA ILE A 195 19.66 7.73 -1.77
C ILE A 195 21.17 7.74 -1.93
N ALA A 196 21.83 8.76 -1.37
CA ALA A 196 23.28 8.88 -1.41
C ALA A 196 23.93 7.70 -0.67
N LEU A 197 24.86 7.02 -1.34
CA LEU A 197 25.71 6.02 -0.70
C LEU A 197 26.74 6.76 0.18
N PRO A 198 27.05 6.27 1.40
CA PRO A 198 28.07 6.89 2.22
C PRO A 198 29.45 6.90 1.51
N PRO A 199 30.29 7.92 1.75
CA PRO A 199 31.48 8.21 0.95
C PRO A 199 32.66 7.20 1.05
N HIS A 200 32.49 6.03 1.65
CA HIS A 200 33.60 5.11 1.96
C HIS A 200 33.72 3.89 1.03
N LEU A 201 32.98 3.85 -0.08
CA LEU A 201 32.81 2.62 -0.86
C LEU A 201 33.12 2.75 -2.36
N ALA A 202 33.85 3.80 -2.74
CA ALA A 202 34.45 3.89 -4.08
C ALA A 202 35.76 3.08 -4.22
N GLY A 203 36.33 2.53 -3.12
CA GLY A 203 37.66 1.93 -3.17
C GLY A 203 38.02 0.80 -2.20
N GLU A 204 37.17 0.37 -1.26
CA GLU A 204 37.60 -0.58 -0.23
C GLU A 204 36.99 -1.97 -0.39
N ASN A 205 37.76 -2.86 -1.02
CA ASN A 205 37.74 -4.29 -0.72
C ASN A 205 38.26 -4.48 0.73
N HIS A 206 37.55 -5.27 1.53
CA HIS A 206 37.98 -5.89 2.80
C HIS A 206 37.93 -5.08 4.13
N ARG A 207 37.07 -5.57 5.05
CA ARG A 207 37.33 -6.05 6.45
C ARG A 207 36.57 -5.40 7.62
N VAL A 208 35.94 -6.31 8.39
CA VAL A 208 35.81 -6.45 9.86
C VAL A 208 35.16 -5.33 10.70
N ARG A 209 34.02 -5.69 11.31
CA ARG A 209 33.34 -4.99 12.43
C ARG A 209 34.23 -4.87 13.67
N THR A 210 34.25 -3.69 14.28
CA THR A 210 34.71 -3.49 15.67
C THR A 210 33.49 -3.23 16.59
N PRO A 211 33.41 -3.78 17.81
CA PRO A 211 32.31 -3.50 18.73
C PRO A 211 32.39 -2.07 19.29
N GLY A 212 31.30 -1.31 19.20
CA GLY A 212 31.13 -0.05 19.92
C GLY A 212 31.01 1.24 19.10
N GLN A 213 30.98 1.19 17.76
CA GLN A 213 30.79 2.41 16.95
C GLN A 213 29.34 2.62 16.47
N GLN A 214 28.93 3.88 16.60
CA GLN A 214 27.60 4.42 16.35
C GLN A 214 27.11 4.14 14.92
N GLN A 215 25.80 3.91 14.83
CA GLN A 215 25.08 3.46 13.66
C GLN A 215 25.29 4.37 12.44
N PHE A 216 26.04 3.91 11.45
CA PHE A 216 25.86 4.36 10.09
C PHE A 216 24.77 3.51 9.43
N VAL A 217 23.80 4.18 8.80
CA VAL A 217 22.74 3.56 8.02
C VAL A 217 23.39 2.82 6.85
N PHE A 218 23.58 1.51 7.01
CA PHE A 218 24.22 0.67 6.01
C PHE A 218 23.25 0.46 4.84
N VAL A 219 23.51 1.10 3.71
CA VAL A 219 22.91 0.71 2.43
C VAL A 219 23.79 -0.41 1.89
N PRO A 220 23.27 -1.64 1.69
CA PRO A 220 24.05 -2.73 1.11
C PRO A 220 24.66 -2.29 -0.22
N GLN A 221 25.97 -2.45 -0.33
CA GLN A 221 26.72 -2.13 -1.54
C GLN A 221 26.37 -3.18 -2.60
N ARG A 222 25.58 -2.81 -3.61
CA ARG A 222 25.64 -3.37 -4.96
C ARG A 222 24.95 -2.45 -5.97
N MET A 223 25.79 -1.94 -6.86
CA MET A 223 25.55 -1.15 -8.09
C MET A 223 25.50 0.39 -7.92
N PRO A 224 26.43 1.14 -8.56
CA PRO A 224 26.52 2.60 -8.47
C PRO A 224 25.39 3.37 -9.17
N ASN A 225 24.53 2.70 -9.94
CA ASN A 225 23.63 3.38 -10.85
C ASN A 225 22.19 2.84 -10.74
N TYR A 226 21.29 3.78 -10.47
CA TYR A 226 19.83 3.73 -10.50
C TYR A 226 19.09 3.11 -9.30
N ASN A 227 18.12 3.88 -8.77
CA ASN A 227 16.90 3.35 -8.16
C ASN A 227 17.03 2.62 -6.79
N ASN A 228 18.13 2.79 -6.06
CA ASN A 228 18.35 2.12 -4.76
C ASN A 228 17.35 2.47 -3.63
N ASN A 229 16.52 3.51 -3.78
CA ASN A 229 15.55 3.90 -2.75
C ASN A 229 14.14 3.31 -2.96
N TRP A 230 13.91 2.54 -4.02
CA TRP A 230 12.59 1.96 -4.27
C TRP A 230 12.11 1.04 -3.15
N ALA A 231 13.00 0.39 -2.40
CA ALA A 231 12.59 -0.42 -1.27
C ALA A 231 11.93 0.40 -0.15
N ASN A 232 12.44 1.61 0.15
CA ASN A 232 11.82 2.51 1.12
C ASN A 232 10.48 3.06 0.62
N ILE A 233 10.42 3.41 -0.66
CA ILE A 233 9.16 3.77 -1.33
C ILE A 233 8.17 2.60 -1.23
N GLY A 234 8.65 1.38 -1.40
CA GLY A 234 7.91 0.13 -1.22
C GLY A 234 7.33 -0.01 0.18
N CYS A 235 8.14 0.09 1.22
CA CYS A 235 7.68 0.04 2.62
C CYS A 235 6.60 1.10 2.90
N TYR A 236 6.79 2.31 2.38
CA TYR A 236 5.81 3.38 2.48
C TYR A 236 4.48 3.03 1.78
N LEU A 237 4.53 2.71 0.49
CA LEU A 237 3.33 2.42 -0.31
C LEU A 237 2.61 1.17 0.19
N HIS A 238 3.34 0.17 0.69
CA HIS A 238 2.77 -1.04 1.27
C HIS A 238 1.89 -0.72 2.48
N GLY A 239 2.44 -0.03 3.49
CA GLY A 239 1.68 0.36 4.67
C GLY A 239 0.54 1.32 4.33
N ALA A 240 0.81 2.31 3.48
CA ALA A 240 -0.15 3.33 3.11
C ALA A 240 -1.37 2.77 2.36
N TYR A 241 -1.16 1.91 1.36
CA TYR A 241 -2.26 1.37 0.56
C TYR A 241 -3.04 0.25 1.26
N ILE A 242 -2.40 -0.57 2.11
CA ILE A 242 -3.15 -1.49 2.98
C ILE A 242 -4.06 -0.70 3.91
N ARG A 243 -3.53 0.36 4.53
CA ARG A 243 -4.31 1.20 5.45
C ARG A 243 -5.45 1.94 4.76
N ALA A 244 -5.20 2.44 3.55
CA ALA A 244 -6.20 3.14 2.75
C ALA A 244 -7.40 2.24 2.44
N HIS A 245 -7.17 0.95 2.17
CA HIS A 245 -8.23 -0.01 1.88
C HIS A 245 -9.19 0.47 0.76
N GLY A 246 -8.62 1.08 -0.29
CA GLY A 246 -9.39 1.76 -1.35
C GLY A 246 -10.19 0.83 -2.24
N PHE A 247 -9.79 -0.44 -2.37
CA PHE A 247 -10.56 -1.42 -3.14
C PHE A 247 -11.64 -2.08 -2.29
N ALA A 248 -12.77 -2.46 -2.90
CA ALA A 248 -13.80 -3.27 -2.26
C ALA A 248 -13.26 -4.66 -1.84
N ASP A 249 -12.41 -5.24 -2.68
CA ASP A 249 -11.70 -6.50 -2.42
C ASP A 249 -10.29 -6.49 -3.06
N GLY A 250 -9.41 -7.38 -2.62
CA GLY A 250 -8.11 -7.59 -3.25
C GLY A 250 -7.03 -6.57 -2.88
N ASN A 251 -7.24 -5.74 -1.85
CA ASN A 251 -6.25 -4.78 -1.35
C ASN A 251 -4.93 -5.47 -0.99
N GLY A 252 -5.00 -6.56 -0.20
CA GLY A 252 -3.81 -7.30 0.22
C GLY A 252 -2.99 -7.81 -0.97
N ARG A 253 -3.63 -8.46 -1.94
CA ARG A 253 -2.94 -9.04 -3.11
C ARG A 253 -2.33 -7.94 -3.99
N SER A 254 -3.07 -6.87 -4.25
CA SER A 254 -2.62 -5.78 -5.12
C SER A 254 -1.45 -5.01 -4.52
N VAL A 255 -1.55 -4.67 -3.24
CA VAL A 255 -0.51 -3.90 -2.54
C VAL A 255 0.75 -4.73 -2.31
N ARG A 256 0.63 -6.03 -2.00
CA ARG A 256 1.78 -6.94 -1.92
C ARG A 256 2.47 -7.11 -3.28
N THR A 257 1.70 -7.13 -4.38
CA THR A 257 2.27 -7.17 -5.74
C THR A 257 3.04 -5.89 -6.06
N LEU A 258 2.48 -4.72 -5.74
CA LEU A 258 3.19 -3.44 -5.89
C LEU A 258 4.47 -3.42 -5.05
N PHE A 259 4.39 -3.86 -3.80
CA PHE A 259 5.54 -3.96 -2.90
C PHE A 259 6.64 -4.86 -3.48
N ALA A 260 6.30 -6.05 -3.99
CA ALA A 260 7.26 -6.90 -4.68
C ALA A 260 7.93 -6.20 -5.86
N CYS A 261 7.16 -5.49 -6.69
CA CYS A 261 7.71 -4.71 -7.80
C CYS A 261 8.71 -3.66 -7.30
N THR A 262 8.43 -2.97 -6.18
CA THR A 262 9.36 -1.97 -5.62
C THR A 262 10.66 -2.57 -5.10
N LEU A 263 10.63 -3.76 -4.48
CA LEU A 263 11.85 -4.45 -4.03
C LEU A 263 12.69 -4.95 -5.22
N ILE A 264 12.04 -5.49 -6.24
CA ILE A 264 12.76 -5.96 -7.44
C ILE A 264 13.36 -4.77 -8.19
N LYS A 265 12.59 -3.68 -8.34
CA LYS A 265 13.05 -2.43 -8.98
C LYS A 265 14.18 -1.73 -8.21
N SER A 266 14.32 -1.98 -6.90
CA SER A 266 15.44 -1.43 -6.12
C SER A 266 16.77 -2.16 -6.33
N GLY A 267 16.75 -3.34 -6.97
CA GLY A 267 17.94 -4.18 -7.16
C GLY A 267 18.43 -4.89 -5.89
N MET A 268 17.66 -4.84 -4.78
CA MET A 268 18.03 -5.45 -3.50
C MET A 268 17.63 -6.93 -3.39
N GLY A 269 16.97 -7.47 -4.42
CA GLY A 269 16.35 -8.79 -4.40
C GLY A 269 15.01 -8.80 -3.66
N PHE A 270 14.22 -9.85 -3.88
CA PHE A 270 12.93 -9.97 -3.19
C PHE A 270 13.09 -10.64 -1.82
N VAL A 271 12.56 -9.99 -0.78
CA VAL A 271 12.44 -10.53 0.57
C VAL A 271 10.99 -10.42 1.03
N ALA A 272 10.40 -11.54 1.44
CA ALA A 272 9.06 -11.57 1.98
C ALA A 272 9.04 -10.99 3.41
N PRO A 273 8.21 -9.97 3.71
CA PRO A 273 8.09 -9.42 5.05
C PRO A 273 7.36 -10.39 5.97
N SER A 274 7.70 -10.36 7.26
CA SER A 274 6.95 -11.04 8.30
C SER A 274 5.61 -10.35 8.52
N ARG A 275 4.62 -11.07 9.07
CA ARG A 275 3.31 -10.49 9.40
C ARG A 275 3.44 -9.31 10.37
N ALA A 276 4.34 -9.43 11.35
CA ALA A 276 4.61 -8.36 12.31
C ALA A 276 5.15 -7.11 11.61
N PHE A 277 6.03 -7.27 10.62
CA PHE A 277 6.52 -6.16 9.81
C PHE A 277 5.41 -5.52 8.99
N GLU A 278 4.59 -6.30 8.27
CA GLU A 278 3.41 -5.79 7.54
C GLU A 278 2.47 -4.99 8.44
N THR A 279 2.10 -5.54 9.61
CA THR A 279 1.27 -4.86 10.62
C THR A 279 1.91 -3.56 11.11
N SER A 280 3.23 -3.55 11.32
CA SER A 280 3.94 -2.34 11.71
C SER A 280 3.87 -1.23 10.66
N LEU A 281 3.78 -1.58 9.36
CA LEU A 281 3.70 -0.61 8.28
C LEU A 281 2.28 -0.04 8.13
N CYS A 282 1.24 -0.86 8.20
CA CYS A 282 -0.14 -0.40 7.98
C CYS A 282 -0.84 0.12 9.24
N GLY A 283 -0.40 -0.30 10.43
CA GLY A 283 -1.03 0.08 11.70
C GLY A 283 -2.49 -0.36 11.81
N LEU A 284 -2.83 -1.50 11.20
CA LEU A 284 -4.12 -2.19 11.25
C LEU A 284 -3.97 -3.60 11.84
#